data_AF-A0A6N4WYK8-F1
#
_entry.id   AF-A0A6N4WYK8-F1
#
_cell.length_a   1.000
_cell.length_b   1.000
_cell.length_c   1.000
_cell.angle_alpha   90.00
_cell.angle_beta   90.00
_cell.angle_gamma   90.00
#
_symmetry.space_group_name_H-M   'P 1'
#
loop_
_entity.id
_entity.type
_entity.pdbx_description
1 polymer ?
#
loop_
_entity_poly.entity_id
_entity_poly.type
_entity_poly.pdbx_seq_one_letter_code
_entity_poly.pdbx_strand_id
1 'polypeptide(L)'
;MKMEINTREGAYLWILHRGLSLLRDWTNHKKDYHIAILEAEHLHNIPSLLNETNELRHKYYFDKERIAYIEGLKRIDCAEYRETMLRTYSEAWQTLERFAK
;
A
#
# COMPACT_ATOMS: atom_id res chain seq x y z
N MET A 1 -16.19 4.64 -11.38
CA MET A 1 -15.86 3.20 -11.31
C MET A 1 -15.91 2.80 -9.84
N LYS A 2 -16.81 1.89 -9.42
CA LYS A 2 -16.73 1.33 -8.07
C LYS A 2 -15.50 0.43 -8.04
N MET A 3 -14.50 0.75 -7.21
CA MET A 3 -13.38 -0.17 -6.99
C MET A 3 -13.88 -1.30 -6.11
N GLU A 4 -14.01 -2.49 -6.66
CA GLU A 4 -14.41 -3.69 -5.92
C GLU A 4 -13.17 -4.27 -5.22
N ILE A 5 -12.94 -3.87 -3.97
CA ILE A 5 -11.77 -4.27 -3.17
C ILE A 5 -11.71 -5.79 -2.90
N ASN A 6 -12.74 -6.56 -3.24
CA ASN A 6 -12.84 -8.01 -3.03
C ASN A 6 -12.07 -8.84 -4.08
N THR A 7 -11.58 -8.22 -5.15
CA THR A 7 -10.70 -8.84 -6.17
C THR A 7 -9.24 -8.49 -5.91
N ARG A 8 -8.29 -9.28 -6.44
CA ARG A 8 -6.85 -9.00 -6.33
C ARG A 8 -6.52 -7.65 -6.98
N GLU A 9 -6.98 -7.44 -8.21
CA GLU A 9 -6.80 -6.20 -8.96
C GLU A 9 -7.45 -5.02 -8.24
N GLY A 10 -8.68 -5.20 -7.75
CA GLY A 10 -9.39 -4.16 -7.00
C GLY A 10 -8.67 -3.76 -5.71
N ALA A 11 -8.06 -4.72 -5.00
CA ALA A 11 -7.23 -4.44 -3.84
C ALA A 11 -5.98 -3.64 -4.21
N TYR A 12 -5.25 -4.01 -5.28
CA TYR A 12 -4.10 -3.23 -5.74
C TYR A 12 -4.48 -1.81 -6.18
N LEU A 13 -5.56 -1.66 -6.95
CA LEU A 13 -6.07 -0.35 -7.36
C LEU A 13 -6.49 0.50 -6.16
N TRP A 14 -7.09 -0.12 -5.15
CA TRP A 14 -7.47 0.57 -3.92
C TRP A 14 -6.24 1.09 -3.17
N ILE A 15 -5.19 0.26 -3.03
CA ILE A 15 -3.92 0.66 -2.40
C ILE A 15 -3.30 1.82 -3.17
N LEU A 16 -3.22 1.73 -4.50
CA LEU A 16 -2.71 2.80 -5.36
C LEU A 16 -3.49 4.10 -5.19
N HIS A 17 -4.82 4.04 -5.25
CA HIS A 17 -5.66 5.23 -5.13
C HIS A 17 -5.44 5.95 -3.78
N ARG A 18 -5.39 5.19 -2.68
CA ARG A 18 -5.16 5.75 -1.35
C ARG A 18 -3.74 6.28 -1.18
N GLY A 19 -2.73 5.50 -1.56
CA GLY A 19 -1.33 5.88 -1.42
C GLY A 19 -0.95 7.08 -2.27
N LEU A 20 -1.45 7.19 -3.51
CA LEU A 20 -1.22 8.37 -4.34
C LEU A 20 -1.88 9.63 -3.76
N SER A 21 -3.06 9.49 -3.13
CA SER A 21 -3.71 10.61 -2.43
C SER A 21 -2.86 11.08 -1.24
N LEU A 22 -2.33 10.14 -0.44
CA LEU A 22 -1.44 10.43 0.67
C LEU A 22 -0.15 11.08 0.20
N LEU A 23 0.51 10.50 -0.81
CA LEU A 23 1.74 11.04 -1.37
C LEU A 23 1.56 12.50 -1.83
N ARG A 24 0.45 12.81 -2.51
CA ARG A 24 0.10 14.19 -2.88
C ARG A 24 -0.05 15.09 -1.65
N ASP A 25 -0.83 14.66 -0.66
CA ASP A 25 -1.16 15.48 0.49
C ASP A 25 0.07 15.76 1.38
N TRP A 26 0.91 14.75 1.58
CA TRP A 26 2.15 14.87 2.35
C TRP A 26 3.24 15.68 1.64
N THR A 27 3.29 15.60 0.31
CA THR A 27 4.23 16.41 -0.49
C THR A 27 3.81 17.88 -0.54
N ASN A 28 2.52 18.17 -0.82
CA ASN A 28 2.08 19.52 -1.14
C ASN A 28 1.64 20.33 0.09
N HIS A 29 0.96 19.70 1.05
CA HIS A 29 0.33 20.41 2.17
C HIS A 29 1.15 20.30 3.45
N LYS A 30 1.64 19.10 3.77
CA LYS A 30 2.38 18.85 5.01
C LYS A 30 3.89 19.08 4.88
N LYS A 31 4.44 18.89 3.68
CA LYS A 31 5.88 18.98 3.37
C LYS A 31 6.75 18.05 4.22
N ASP A 32 6.19 16.91 4.63
CA ASP A 32 6.96 15.84 5.28
C ASP A 32 7.32 14.80 4.21
N TYR A 33 8.51 14.98 3.65
CA TYR A 33 8.99 14.14 2.56
C TYR A 33 9.35 12.72 3.01
N HIS A 34 9.59 12.48 4.30
CA HIS A 34 9.89 11.12 4.77
C HIS A 34 8.66 10.22 4.62
N ILE A 35 7.48 10.74 4.94
CA ILE A 35 6.21 10.04 4.74
C ILE A 35 5.95 9.86 3.24
N ALA A 36 6.15 10.90 2.43
CA ALA A 36 5.94 10.79 0.99
C ALA A 36 6.86 9.74 0.34
N ILE A 37 8.13 9.64 0.77
CA ILE A 37 9.07 8.61 0.33
C ILE A 37 8.61 7.21 0.78
N LEU A 38 8.19 7.05 2.03
CA LEU A 38 7.68 5.77 2.53
C LEU A 38 6.48 5.27 1.72
N GLU A 39 5.53 6.16 1.41
CA GLU A 39 4.40 5.82 0.53
C GLU A 39 4.88 5.49 -0.89
N ALA A 40 5.81 6.25 -1.46
CA ALA A 40 6.36 5.96 -2.78
C ALA A 40 7.00 4.56 -2.86
N GLU A 41 7.82 4.20 -1.86
CA GLU A 41 8.45 2.89 -1.75
C GLU A 41 7.42 1.75 -1.63
N HIS A 42 6.31 1.95 -0.94
CA HIS A 42 5.24 0.95 -0.89
C HIS A 42 4.51 0.78 -2.23
N LEU A 43 4.34 1.88 -2.97
CA LEU A 43 3.47 1.90 -4.15
C LEU A 43 4.19 1.55 -5.45
N HIS A 44 5.50 1.77 -5.56
CA HIS A 44 6.20 1.78 -6.85
C HIS A 44 6.05 0.49 -7.66
N ASN A 45 5.96 -0.67 -7.00
CA ASN A 45 5.82 -1.96 -7.68
C ASN A 45 4.38 -2.38 -7.96
N ILE A 46 3.40 -1.80 -7.26
CA ILE A 46 1.99 -2.21 -7.40
C ILE A 46 1.44 -2.06 -8.83
N PRO A 47 1.76 -1.01 -9.61
CA PRO A 47 1.30 -0.90 -11.00
C PRO A 47 1.73 -2.10 -11.86
N SER A 48 2.92 -2.63 -11.60
CA SER A 48 3.46 -3.79 -12.32
C SER A 48 2.84 -5.13 -11.89
N LEU A 49 2.03 -5.14 -10.83
CA LEU A 49 1.26 -6.30 -10.37
C LEU A 49 -0.16 -6.31 -10.93
N LEU A 50 -0.59 -5.24 -11.62
CA LEU A 50 -1.89 -5.22 -12.28
C LEU A 50 -1.86 -6.11 -13.53
N ASN A 51 -2.79 -7.06 -13.62
CA ASN A 51 -2.83 -8.09 -14.66
C ASN A 51 -1.58 -8.98 -14.73
N GLU A 52 -0.77 -9.00 -13.66
CA GLU A 52 0.35 -9.94 -13.56
C GLU A 52 -0.20 -11.36 -13.34
N THR A 53 0.44 -12.34 -13.98
CA THR A 53 0.07 -13.77 -13.91
C THR A 53 1.06 -14.58 -13.07
N ASN A 54 2.25 -14.03 -12.82
CA ASN A 54 3.27 -14.64 -11.98
C ASN A 54 2.93 -14.50 -10.49
N GLU A 55 2.34 -15.56 -9.94
CA GLU A 55 1.97 -15.68 -8.52
C GLU A 55 3.12 -15.42 -7.54
N LEU A 56 4.38 -15.71 -7.92
CA LEU A 56 5.53 -15.43 -7.06
C LEU A 56 5.74 -13.93 -6.87
N ARG A 57 5.40 -13.08 -7.85
CA ARG A 57 5.50 -11.62 -7.71
C ARG A 57 4.46 -11.09 -6.74
N HIS A 58 3.23 -11.60 -6.80
CA HIS A 58 2.17 -11.25 -5.85
C HIS A 58 2.53 -11.66 -4.42
N LYS A 59 3.04 -12.89 -4.27
CA LYS A 59 3.52 -13.40 -2.98
C LYS A 59 4.69 -12.57 -2.45
N TYR A 60 5.64 -12.20 -3.31
CA TYR A 60 6.77 -11.35 -2.92
C TYR A 60 6.31 -10.00 -2.38
N TYR A 61 5.40 -9.31 -3.07
CA TYR A 61 4.81 -8.07 -2.57
C TYR A 61 4.19 -8.26 -1.19
N PHE A 62 3.38 -9.31 -1.01
CA PHE A 62 2.64 -9.55 0.22
C PHE A 62 3.55 -9.91 1.42
N ASP A 63 4.56 -10.74 1.18
CA ASP A 63 5.44 -11.27 2.23
C ASP A 63 6.65 -10.37 2.52
N LYS A 64 7.05 -9.51 1.56
CA LYS A 64 8.25 -8.67 1.67
C LYS A 64 7.94 -7.19 1.65
N GLU A 65 7.33 -6.68 0.58
CA GLU A 65 7.19 -5.23 0.36
C GLU A 65 6.18 -4.61 1.32
N ARG A 66 5.03 -5.26 1.52
CA ARG A 66 4.05 -4.88 2.54
C ARG A 66 4.68 -4.86 3.94
N ILE A 67 5.48 -5.87 4.28
CA ILE A 67 6.14 -5.96 5.59
C ILE A 67 7.17 -4.84 5.74
N ALA A 68 7.95 -4.56 4.69
CA ALA A 68 8.91 -3.46 4.69
C ALA A 68 8.23 -2.11 4.92
N TYR A 69 7.05 -1.89 4.31
CA TYR A 69 6.24 -0.70 4.58
C TYR A 69 5.76 -0.62 6.04
N ILE A 70 5.26 -1.73 6.61
CA ILE A 70 4.84 -1.79 8.02
C ILE A 70 6.02 -1.49 8.97
N GLU A 71 7.20 -2.04 8.69
CA GLU A 71 8.43 -1.72 9.44
C GLU A 71 8.85 -0.26 9.26
N GLY A 72 8.67 0.30 8.06
CA GLY A 72 8.90 1.71 7.78
C GLY A 72 7.98 2.63 8.60
N LEU A 73 6.70 2.27 8.74
CA LEU A 73 5.75 3.02 9.57
C LEU A 73 6.24 3.13 11.01
N LYS A 74 6.84 2.09 11.59
CA LYS A 74 7.35 2.13 12.98
C LYS A 74 8.42 3.21 13.22
N ARG A 75 9.07 3.68 12.15
CA ARG A 75 10.10 4.73 12.21
C ARG A 75 9.51 6.14 12.13
N ILE A 76 8.23 6.29 11.81
CA ILE A 76 7.54 7.58 11.75
C ILE A 76 7.16 8.01 13.17
N ASP A 77 7.59 9.20 13.59
CA ASP A 77 7.28 9.79 14.89
C ASP A 77 5.88 10.43 14.92
N CYS A 78 4.87 9.66 14.53
CA CYS A 78 3.46 10.05 14.58
C CYS A 78 2.59 8.80 14.74
N ALA A 79 2.19 8.49 15.99
CA ALA A 79 1.41 7.31 16.30
C ALA A 79 0.06 7.27 15.56
N GLU A 80 -0.62 8.40 15.51
CA GLU A 80 -1.90 8.56 14.79
C GLU A 80 -1.77 8.21 13.32
N TYR A 81 -0.68 8.67 12.66
CA TYR A 81 -0.43 8.33 11.26
C TYR A 81 -0.23 6.82 11.08
N ARG A 82 0.62 6.20 11.91
CA ARG A 82 0.88 4.75 11.84
C ARG A 82 -0.40 3.93 11.95
N GLU A 83 -1.24 4.22 12.94
CA GLU A 83 -2.50 3.50 13.16
C GLU A 83 -3.49 3.74 12.02
N THR A 84 -3.57 4.98 11.54
CA THR A 84 -4.45 5.34 10.41
C THR A 84 -4.04 4.60 9.14
N MET A 85 -2.74 4.48 8.85
CA MET A 85 -2.25 3.79 7.66
C MET A 85 -2.46 2.28 7.72
N LEU A 86 -2.16 1.66 8.88
CA LEU A 86 -2.45 0.24 9.08
C LEU A 86 -3.94 -0.06 8.88
N ARG A 87 -4.82 0.80 9.42
CA ARG A 87 -6.26 0.67 9.21
C ARG A 87 -6.66 0.89 7.76
N THR A 88 -6.10 1.90 7.12
CA THR A 88 -6.36 2.24 5.71
C THR A 88 -6.08 1.02 4.85
N TYR A 89 -4.86 0.49 4.85
CA TYR A 89 -4.52 -0.60 3.93
C TYR A 89 -5.00 -2.00 4.36
N SER A 90 -5.50 -2.16 5.59
CA SER A 90 -5.89 -3.46 6.15
C SER A 90 -6.88 -4.23 5.28
N GLU A 91 -7.92 -3.59 4.76
CA GLU A 91 -8.96 -4.26 3.99
C GLU A 91 -8.41 -4.80 2.66
N ALA A 92 -7.58 -4.01 1.97
CA ALA A 92 -6.94 -4.44 0.73
C ALA A 92 -5.94 -5.58 0.98
N TRP A 93 -5.14 -5.49 2.05
CA TRP A 93 -4.22 -6.58 2.41
C TRP A 93 -4.96 -7.87 2.80
N GLN A 94 -6.08 -7.78 3.53
CA GLN A 94 -6.93 -8.94 3.83
C GLN A 94 -7.50 -9.58 2.57
N THR A 95 -7.87 -8.79 1.56
CA THR A 95 -8.24 -9.35 0.26
C THR A 95 -7.06 -10.07 -0.37
N LEU A 96 -5.89 -9.43 -0.46
CA LEU A 96 -4.70 -10.01 -1.11
C LEU A 96 -4.23 -11.30 -0.42
N GLU A 97 -4.36 -11.41 0.90
CA GLU A 97 -4.03 -12.61 1.67
C GLU A 97 -4.78 -13.85 1.18
N ARG A 98 -6.03 -13.70 0.76
CA ARG A 98 -6.87 -14.81 0.24
C ARG A 98 -6.29 -15.43 -1.02
N PHE A 99 -5.47 -14.67 -1.74
CA PHE A 99 -4.85 -15.04 -3.00
C PHE A 99 -3.37 -15.40 -2.88
N ALA A 100 -2.75 -15.24 -1.70
CA ALA A 100 -1.31 -15.43 -1.47
C ALA A 100 -0.94 -16.84 -0.96
N LYS A 101 -1.85 -17.82 -1.10
CA LYS A 101 -1.69 -19.21 -0.66
C LYS A 101 -0.84 -20.03 -1.62
#